data_AF-A0A1R2CHN7-F1
#
_entry.id   AF-A0A1R2CHN7-F1
#
_cell.length_a   1.000
_cell.length_b   1.000
_cell.length_c   1.000
_cell.angle_alpha   90.00
_cell.angle_beta   90.00
_cell.angle_gamma   90.00
#
_symmetry.space_group_name_H-M   'P 1'
#
loop_
_entity.id
_entity.type
_entity.pdbx_description
1 polymer ?
#
loop_
_entity_poly.entity_id
_entity_poly.type
_entity_poly.pdbx_seq_one_letter_code
_entity_poly.pdbx_strand_id
1 'polypeptide(L)'
;MLPLLLVFLLGAQAGKEYLGFDMTISWTFPEEDYVLFELAIPSSYREAFGWMGIALQDARDARDSFSCDYYIAPMDTGLMTDRYAQANGFSLTDEDQGCATNLDVSSEEVGNYLLIKFGRPLITGDRCDIPLYKDKPLMVKYAIGPMINGNIEQHSFRFNGLEYIVLSENYEDKNNDERFVYGPWMVQKWQNVKWYEEYGDPEPPGQTYPE
;
A
#
# COMPACT_ATOMS: atom_id res chain seq x y z
N MET A 1 -29.50 -43.66 1.14
CA MET A 1 -29.44 -42.23 1.52
C MET A 1 -28.00 -41.76 1.32
N LEU A 2 -27.72 -40.98 0.28
CA LEU A 2 -26.42 -40.33 0.09
C LEU A 2 -26.45 -38.98 0.85
N PRO A 3 -25.43 -38.63 1.64
CA PRO A 3 -25.35 -37.29 2.22
C PRO A 3 -24.94 -36.31 1.11
N LEU A 4 -25.76 -35.27 0.92
CA LEU A 4 -25.48 -34.12 0.08
C LEU A 4 -24.35 -33.32 0.74
N LEU A 5 -23.13 -33.45 0.23
CA LEU A 5 -21.99 -32.65 0.65
C LEU A 5 -22.15 -31.23 0.05
N LEU A 6 -22.64 -30.30 0.86
CA LEU A 6 -22.73 -28.89 0.50
C LEU A 6 -21.33 -28.28 0.61
N VAL A 7 -20.63 -28.14 -0.52
CA VAL A 7 -19.39 -27.37 -0.58
C VAL A 7 -19.79 -25.90 -0.62
N PHE A 8 -19.67 -25.21 0.52
CA PHE A 8 -19.66 -23.75 0.51
C PHE A 8 -18.39 -23.30 -0.20
N LEU A 9 -18.54 -22.78 -1.42
CA LEU A 9 -17.55 -21.90 -2.01
C LEU A 9 -17.54 -20.62 -1.17
N LEU A 10 -16.80 -20.65 -0.06
CA LEU A 10 -16.37 -19.44 0.62
C LEU A 10 -15.44 -18.74 -0.37
N GLY A 11 -15.99 -17.77 -1.12
CA GLY A 11 -15.13 -16.83 -1.84
C GLY A 11 -14.25 -16.19 -0.79
N ALA A 12 -12.92 -16.33 -0.93
CA ALA A 12 -11.99 -15.60 -0.10
C ALA A 12 -12.32 -14.12 -0.23
N GLN A 13 -12.79 -13.52 0.86
CA GLN A 13 -13.04 -12.10 0.89
C GLN A 13 -11.68 -11.42 0.96
N ALA A 14 -11.41 -10.52 0.03
CA ALA A 14 -10.18 -9.75 0.00
C ALA A 14 -10.53 -8.29 0.21
N GLY A 15 -9.72 -7.62 1.03
CA GLY A 15 -9.76 -6.17 1.09
C GLY A 15 -9.32 -5.62 -0.26
N LYS A 16 -9.92 -4.52 -0.72
CA LYS A 16 -9.63 -3.96 -2.04
C LYS A 16 -9.73 -2.45 -2.06
N GLU A 17 -8.79 -1.83 -2.77
CA GLU A 17 -8.74 -0.42 -3.07
C GLU A 17 -8.48 -0.20 -4.58
N TYR A 18 -9.16 0.79 -5.16
CA TYR A 18 -8.95 1.20 -6.54
C TYR A 18 -8.04 2.42 -6.53
N LEU A 19 -6.85 2.26 -7.11
CA LEU A 19 -5.89 3.34 -7.21
C LEU A 19 -6.13 4.13 -8.50
N GLY A 20 -5.54 5.31 -8.59
CA GLY A 20 -5.49 6.04 -9.85
C GLY A 20 -4.83 5.23 -10.97
N PHE A 21 -5.13 5.61 -12.22
CA PHE A 21 -4.58 4.97 -13.42
C PHE A 21 -5.08 3.53 -13.62
N ASP A 22 -6.33 3.23 -13.24
CA ASP A 22 -6.95 1.90 -13.47
C ASP A 22 -6.14 0.75 -12.82
N MET A 23 -5.42 1.07 -11.74
CA MET A 23 -4.71 0.09 -10.92
C MET A 23 -5.58 -0.28 -9.72
N THR A 24 -5.36 -1.47 -9.16
CA THR A 24 -5.98 -1.86 -7.90
C THR A 24 -4.96 -2.52 -6.99
N ILE A 25 -5.13 -2.34 -5.68
CA ILE A 25 -4.46 -3.15 -4.67
C ILE A 25 -5.53 -3.94 -3.91
N SER A 26 -5.33 -5.23 -3.75
CA SER A 26 -6.13 -6.08 -2.87
C SER A 26 -5.23 -6.79 -1.86
N TRP A 27 -5.83 -7.27 -0.78
CA TRP A 27 -5.09 -8.02 0.25
C TRP A 27 -5.95 -9.07 0.93
N THR A 28 -5.27 -10.11 1.41
CA THR A 28 -5.81 -11.17 2.27
C THR A 28 -4.84 -11.47 3.40
N PHE A 29 -5.32 -12.16 4.44
CA PHE A 29 -4.49 -12.68 5.51
C PHE A 29 -4.48 -14.20 5.47
N PRO A 30 -3.57 -14.81 4.68
CA PRO A 30 -3.50 -16.27 4.58
C PRO A 30 -3.15 -16.92 5.94
N GLU A 31 -2.49 -16.16 6.82
CA GLU A 31 -2.13 -16.56 8.18
C GLU A 31 -2.50 -15.44 9.18
N GLU A 32 -2.41 -15.72 10.48
CA GLU A 32 -2.81 -14.76 11.52
C GLU A 32 -1.94 -13.49 11.52
N ASP A 33 -0.65 -13.65 11.23
CA ASP A 33 0.41 -12.65 11.32
C ASP A 33 1.06 -12.34 9.97
N TYR A 34 0.40 -12.68 8.85
CA TYR A 34 0.92 -12.46 7.50
C TYR A 34 -0.13 -11.79 6.62
N VAL A 35 0.30 -10.85 5.77
CA VAL A 35 -0.53 -10.22 4.74
C VAL A 35 0.02 -10.53 3.36
N LEU A 36 -0.88 -10.87 2.43
CA LEU A 36 -0.57 -11.01 1.02
C LEU A 36 -1.31 -9.91 0.26
N PHE A 37 -0.57 -9.06 -0.43
CA PHE A 37 -1.09 -8.05 -1.34
C PHE A 37 -1.03 -8.53 -2.79
N GLU A 38 -1.96 -8.06 -3.60
CA GLU A 38 -1.97 -8.22 -5.05
C GLU A 38 -2.21 -6.86 -5.71
N LEU A 39 -1.27 -6.44 -6.55
CA LEU A 39 -1.38 -5.25 -7.40
C LEU A 39 -1.76 -5.66 -8.80
N ALA A 40 -2.89 -5.15 -9.29
CA ALA A 40 -3.26 -5.25 -10.69
C ALA A 40 -2.90 -3.96 -11.42
N ILE A 41 -2.07 -4.07 -12.46
CA ILE A 41 -1.54 -2.95 -13.23
C ILE A 41 -1.90 -3.17 -14.70
N PRO A 42 -2.52 -2.21 -15.41
CA PRO A 42 -2.77 -2.36 -16.84
C PRO A 42 -1.48 -2.70 -17.61
N SER A 43 -1.44 -3.80 -18.35
CA SER A 43 -0.21 -4.25 -19.03
C SER A 43 0.31 -3.24 -20.06
N SER A 44 -0.56 -2.35 -20.57
CA SER A 44 -0.17 -1.23 -21.45
C SER A 44 0.79 -0.24 -20.77
N TYR A 45 0.84 -0.22 -19.44
CA TYR A 45 1.73 0.65 -18.69
C TYR A 45 3.18 0.17 -18.71
N ARG A 46 3.45 -1.11 -19.00
CA ARG A 46 4.82 -1.60 -19.20
C ARG A 46 5.53 -0.92 -20.38
N GLU A 47 4.79 -0.51 -21.41
CA GLU A 47 5.40 0.19 -22.56
C GLU A 47 5.48 1.70 -22.34
N ALA A 48 4.50 2.28 -21.64
CA ALA A 48 4.45 3.71 -21.35
C ALA A 48 5.35 4.12 -20.18
N PHE A 49 5.60 3.21 -19.25
CA PHE A 49 6.38 3.36 -18.03
C PHE A 49 7.35 2.17 -17.91
N GLY A 50 8.32 2.25 -17.01
CA GLY A 50 9.26 1.15 -16.78
C GLY A 50 9.07 0.47 -15.42
N TRP A 51 8.58 1.20 -14.43
CA TRP A 51 8.47 0.71 -13.06
C TRP A 51 7.21 1.23 -12.36
N MET A 52 6.78 0.48 -11.35
CA MET A 52 5.70 0.80 -10.43
C MET A 52 6.23 0.72 -9.00
N GLY A 53 5.80 1.63 -8.14
CA GLY A 53 6.05 1.52 -6.71
C GLY A 53 4.82 1.85 -5.89
N ILE A 54 4.76 1.22 -4.73
CA ILE A 54 3.83 1.52 -3.66
C ILE A 54 4.62 1.84 -2.39
N ALA A 55 4.02 2.59 -1.48
CA ALA A 55 4.56 2.79 -0.14
C ALA A 55 3.45 2.66 0.88
N LEU A 56 3.72 1.97 1.98
CA LEU A 56 2.83 1.88 3.12
C LEU A 56 3.31 2.85 4.20
N GLN A 57 2.37 3.66 4.70
CA GLN A 57 2.61 4.61 5.78
C GLN A 57 1.54 4.46 6.85
N ASP A 58 1.93 4.65 8.11
CA ASP A 58 0.97 4.84 9.20
C ASP A 58 0.08 6.06 8.89
N ALA A 59 -1.24 5.89 8.98
CA ALA A 59 -2.18 6.97 8.68
C ALA A 59 -2.11 8.13 9.70
N ARG A 60 -1.44 7.94 10.84
CA ARG A 60 -1.19 8.98 11.85
C ARG A 60 -0.01 9.88 11.49
N ASP A 61 0.91 9.39 10.67
CA ASP A 61 2.06 10.17 10.24
C ASP A 61 1.64 11.29 9.29
N ALA A 62 2.43 12.35 9.23
CA ALA A 62 2.18 13.45 8.30
C ALA A 62 2.12 12.93 6.86
N ARG A 63 1.16 13.43 6.08
CA ARG A 63 0.93 12.99 4.70
C ARG A 63 2.19 13.07 3.82
N ASP A 64 3.00 14.09 4.05
CA ASP A 64 4.26 14.37 3.34
C ASP A 64 5.49 13.69 3.98
N SER A 65 5.29 12.85 5.00
CA SER A 65 6.35 12.02 5.56
C SER A 65 6.95 11.11 4.48
N PHE A 66 8.26 10.97 4.50
CA PHE A 66 8.99 10.01 3.67
C PHE A 66 9.30 8.72 4.42
N SER A 67 9.01 8.65 5.72
CA SER A 67 9.16 7.44 6.54
C SER A 67 8.07 6.43 6.20
N CYS A 68 8.24 5.76 5.06
CA CYS A 68 7.33 4.74 4.57
C CYS A 68 8.13 3.47 4.27
N ASP A 69 7.44 2.36 4.31
CA ASP A 69 7.88 1.08 3.78
C ASP A 69 7.56 1.07 2.27
N TYR A 70 8.58 0.99 1.41
CA TYR A 70 8.48 1.17 -0.04
C TYR A 70 8.72 -0.14 -0.77
N TYR A 71 7.83 -0.44 -1.71
CA TYR A 71 8.00 -1.57 -2.60
C TYR A 71 8.03 -1.11 -4.05
N ILE A 72 9.12 -1.40 -4.76
CA ILE A 72 9.33 -0.94 -6.13
C ILE A 72 9.64 -2.11 -7.05
N ALA A 73 8.90 -2.23 -8.14
CA ALA A 73 9.04 -3.28 -9.14
C ALA A 73 9.27 -2.70 -10.56
N PRO A 74 10.35 -3.08 -11.24
CA PRO A 74 10.43 -3.01 -12.70
C PRO A 74 9.27 -3.82 -13.31
N MET A 75 8.50 -3.21 -14.22
CA MET A 75 7.29 -3.86 -14.77
C MET A 75 7.62 -4.99 -15.75
N ASP A 76 8.83 -5.03 -16.31
CA ASP A 76 9.31 -6.08 -17.20
C ASP A 76 9.53 -7.42 -16.49
N THR A 77 10.00 -7.36 -15.24
CA THR A 77 10.26 -8.53 -14.39
C THR A 77 9.15 -8.80 -13.39
N GLY A 78 8.43 -7.76 -12.95
CA GLY A 78 7.47 -7.84 -11.85
C GLY A 78 8.13 -8.12 -10.49
N LEU A 79 9.46 -8.11 -10.41
CA LEU A 79 10.21 -8.38 -9.19
C LEU A 79 10.29 -7.13 -8.34
N MET A 80 9.46 -7.12 -7.31
CA MET A 80 9.39 -6.08 -6.31
C MET A 80 10.59 -6.14 -5.37
N THR A 81 11.12 -4.96 -5.03
CA THR A 81 12.23 -4.77 -4.09
C THR A 81 11.74 -4.08 -2.84
N ASP A 82 12.23 -4.55 -1.69
CA ASP A 82 11.94 -4.05 -0.35
C ASP A 82 12.87 -2.90 0.01
N ARG A 83 12.31 -1.77 0.43
CA ARG A 83 13.03 -0.50 0.53
C ARG A 83 12.48 0.40 1.62
N TYR A 84 13.35 1.23 2.15
CA TYR A 84 12.98 2.27 3.10
C TYR A 84 13.61 3.61 2.75
N ALA A 85 12.91 4.69 3.08
CA ALA A 85 13.46 6.05 3.01
C ALA A 85 12.97 6.88 4.20
N GLN A 86 13.68 7.98 4.48
CA GLN A 86 13.28 8.98 5.49
C GLN A 86 13.29 10.39 4.93
N ALA A 87 13.70 10.54 3.67
CA ALA A 87 13.81 11.80 2.99
C ALA A 87 13.47 11.62 1.52
N ASN A 88 13.14 12.72 0.85
CA ASN A 88 12.93 12.73 -0.57
C ASN A 88 14.21 12.30 -1.32
N GLY A 89 14.10 11.27 -2.15
CA GLY A 89 15.22 10.76 -2.92
C GLY A 89 14.99 9.32 -3.38
N PHE A 90 16.05 8.72 -3.91
CA PHE A 90 16.07 7.30 -4.23
C PHE A 90 16.11 6.49 -2.93
N SER A 91 15.12 5.62 -2.72
CA SER A 91 15.10 4.70 -1.58
C SER A 91 16.10 3.57 -1.80
N LEU A 92 16.96 3.34 -0.81
CA LEU A 92 17.86 2.20 -0.80
C LEU A 92 17.09 0.93 -0.46
N THR A 93 17.61 -0.23 -0.84
CA THR A 93 17.04 -1.50 -0.38
C THR A 93 17.22 -1.64 1.12
N ASP A 94 16.40 -2.47 1.74
CA ASP A 94 16.49 -2.74 3.17
C ASP A 94 17.82 -3.41 3.54
N GLU A 95 18.30 -4.33 2.70
CA GLU A 95 19.62 -4.95 2.85
C GLU A 95 20.76 -3.92 2.81
N ASP A 96 20.72 -2.96 1.89
CA ASP A 96 21.73 -1.90 1.80
C ASP A 96 21.70 -0.97 3.03
N GLN A 97 20.61 -1.00 3.78
CA GLN A 97 20.42 -0.28 5.05
C GLN A 97 20.68 -1.16 6.28
N GLY A 98 21.01 -2.44 6.11
CA GLY A 98 21.22 -3.39 7.20
C GLY A 98 19.94 -3.85 7.90
N CYS A 99 18.80 -3.76 7.20
CA CYS A 99 17.52 -4.36 7.57
C CYS A 99 17.33 -5.70 6.83
N ALA A 100 16.28 -6.46 7.16
CA ALA A 100 16.01 -7.74 6.52
C ALA A 100 15.01 -7.54 5.36
N THR A 101 15.21 -8.26 4.25
CA THR A 101 14.17 -8.38 3.23
C THR A 101 13.11 -9.35 3.74
N ASN A 102 11.92 -8.85 4.08
CA ASN A 102 10.84 -9.68 4.66
C ASN A 102 9.71 -9.93 3.65
N LEU A 103 10.08 -10.03 2.37
CA LEU A 103 9.16 -9.95 1.24
C LEU A 103 9.18 -11.24 0.39
N ASP A 104 8.02 -11.89 0.28
CA ASP A 104 7.79 -12.91 -0.74
C ASP A 104 7.16 -12.27 -1.97
N VAL A 105 7.68 -12.52 -3.18
CA VAL A 105 7.21 -11.86 -4.40
C VAL A 105 6.97 -12.85 -5.52
N SER A 106 5.89 -12.65 -6.26
CA SER A 106 5.66 -13.28 -7.56
C SER A 106 4.90 -12.35 -8.49
N SER A 107 4.93 -12.64 -9.79
CA SER A 107 4.13 -11.90 -10.77
C SER A 107 3.64 -12.79 -11.90
N GLU A 108 2.49 -12.43 -12.46
CA GLU A 108 1.90 -13.13 -13.60
C GLU A 108 1.09 -12.16 -14.49
N GLU A 109 0.94 -12.49 -15.77
CA GLU A 109 0.02 -11.78 -16.66
C GLU A 109 -1.36 -12.44 -16.62
N VAL A 110 -2.40 -11.66 -16.34
CA VAL A 110 -3.79 -12.13 -16.32
C VAL A 110 -4.64 -11.18 -17.16
N GLY A 111 -5.01 -11.63 -18.36
CA GLY A 111 -5.76 -10.82 -19.31
C GLY A 111 -4.96 -9.60 -19.77
N ASN A 112 -5.44 -8.40 -19.46
CA ASN A 112 -4.79 -7.12 -19.80
C ASN A 112 -4.07 -6.49 -18.60
N TYR A 113 -3.77 -7.29 -17.57
CA TYR A 113 -3.13 -6.83 -16.35
C TYR A 113 -1.87 -7.64 -16.04
N LEU A 114 -0.83 -6.93 -15.63
CA LEU A 114 0.27 -7.49 -14.84
C LEU A 114 -0.20 -7.54 -13.38
N LEU A 115 -0.21 -8.74 -12.81
CA LEU A 115 -0.43 -8.95 -11.39
C LEU A 115 0.92 -9.10 -10.69
N ILE A 116 1.19 -8.26 -9.70
CA ILE A 116 2.34 -8.39 -8.80
C ILE A 116 1.79 -8.77 -7.43
N LYS A 117 2.16 -9.94 -6.93
CA LYS A 117 1.78 -10.42 -5.61
C LYS A 117 2.98 -10.32 -4.70
N PHE A 118 2.80 -9.68 -3.56
CA PHE A 118 3.84 -9.58 -2.56
C PHE A 118 3.27 -9.75 -1.16
N GLY A 119 3.99 -10.43 -0.29
CA GLY A 119 3.54 -10.69 1.07
C GLY A 119 4.65 -10.52 2.07
N ARG A 120 4.25 -10.22 3.31
CA ARG A 120 5.17 -10.07 4.44
C ARG A 120 4.48 -10.36 5.76
N PRO A 121 5.25 -10.68 6.83
CA PRO A 121 4.74 -10.64 8.19
C PRO A 121 4.18 -9.26 8.54
N LEU A 122 3.10 -9.22 9.32
CA LEU A 122 2.51 -7.98 9.82
C LEU A 122 3.47 -7.19 10.72
N ILE A 123 4.30 -7.90 11.49
CA ILE A 123 5.31 -7.34 12.36
C ILE A 123 6.63 -8.03 12.06
N THR A 124 7.57 -7.30 11.47
CA THR A 124 8.90 -7.83 11.07
C THR A 124 9.98 -7.54 12.11
N GLY A 125 9.82 -6.46 12.88
CA GLY A 125 10.68 -6.14 14.03
C GLY A 125 12.00 -5.45 13.69
N ASP A 126 12.21 -5.04 12.44
CA ASP A 126 13.31 -4.14 12.08
C ASP A 126 12.85 -2.68 11.96
N ARG A 127 13.81 -1.80 11.65
CA ARG A 127 13.63 -0.34 11.65
C ARG A 127 13.25 0.25 10.30
N CYS A 128 13.27 -0.57 9.24
CA CYS A 128 12.97 -0.16 7.88
C CYS A 128 11.49 -0.44 7.54
N ASP A 129 10.90 -1.36 8.28
CA ASP A 129 9.49 -1.68 8.18
C ASP A 129 8.58 -0.87 9.11
N ILE A 130 7.37 -0.55 8.63
CA ILE A 130 6.28 -0.16 9.52
C ILE A 130 5.52 -1.41 10.01
N PRO A 131 5.02 -1.42 11.26
CA PRO A 131 4.13 -2.47 11.72
C PRO A 131 2.75 -2.32 11.08
N LEU A 132 2.21 -3.43 10.57
CA LEU A 132 0.88 -3.53 10.00
C LEU A 132 -0.07 -4.18 11.00
N TYR A 133 -1.27 -3.63 11.13
CA TYR A 133 -2.27 -4.14 12.07
C TYR A 133 -3.61 -4.31 11.35
N LYS A 134 -4.24 -5.47 11.54
CA LYS A 134 -5.59 -5.74 11.03
C LYS A 134 -6.57 -4.70 11.57
N ASP A 135 -7.52 -4.31 10.72
CA ASP A 135 -8.58 -3.33 11.02
C ASP A 135 -8.05 -1.95 11.45
N LYS A 136 -6.81 -1.60 11.08
CA LYS A 136 -6.23 -0.27 11.30
C LYS A 136 -6.11 0.52 10.00
N PRO A 137 -6.23 1.86 10.08
CA PRO A 137 -6.04 2.71 8.92
C PRO A 137 -4.57 2.76 8.50
N LEU A 138 -4.34 2.74 7.20
CA LEU A 138 -3.04 2.91 6.55
C LEU A 138 -3.18 3.91 5.40
N MET A 139 -2.09 4.58 5.05
CA MET A 139 -2.01 5.32 3.80
C MET A 139 -1.15 4.53 2.81
N VAL A 140 -1.71 4.25 1.64
CA VAL A 140 -1.00 3.67 0.51
C VAL A 140 -0.62 4.82 -0.41
N LYS A 141 0.67 5.01 -0.66
CA LYS A 141 1.16 5.88 -1.73
C LYS A 141 1.49 5.02 -2.93
N TYR A 142 1.32 5.55 -4.14
CA TYR A 142 1.67 4.82 -5.36
C TYR A 142 2.26 5.76 -6.40
N ALA A 143 3.12 5.21 -7.26
CA ALA A 143 3.75 5.93 -8.35
C ALA A 143 4.09 4.98 -9.51
N ILE A 144 4.09 5.53 -10.73
CA ILE A 144 4.62 4.87 -11.92
C ILE A 144 5.59 5.82 -12.62
N GLY A 145 6.69 5.28 -13.14
CA GLY A 145 7.76 6.09 -13.70
C GLY A 145 8.54 5.38 -14.80
N PRO A 146 9.35 6.12 -15.57
CA PRO A 146 10.15 5.55 -16.64
C PRO A 146 11.35 4.78 -16.08
N MET A 147 11.81 3.78 -16.84
CA MET A 147 13.16 3.24 -16.68
C MET A 147 14.05 3.73 -17.82
N ILE A 148 15.24 4.23 -17.50
CA ILE A 148 16.22 4.69 -18.49
C ILE A 148 17.52 3.92 -18.29
N ASN A 149 17.98 3.24 -19.34
CA ASN A 149 19.19 2.40 -19.32
C ASN A 149 19.17 1.34 -18.19
N GLY A 150 18.00 0.78 -17.88
CA GLY A 150 17.83 -0.21 -16.81
C GLY A 150 17.73 0.36 -15.40
N ASN A 151 17.76 1.69 -15.24
CA ASN A 151 17.62 2.34 -13.93
C ASN A 151 16.21 2.86 -13.70
N ILE A 152 15.76 2.79 -12.45
CA ILE A 152 14.53 3.43 -11.97
C ILE A 152 14.78 4.94 -11.94
N GLU A 153 14.01 5.68 -12.74
CA GLU A 153 14.06 7.14 -12.77
C GLU A 153 12.90 7.75 -12.00
N GLN A 154 13.04 9.02 -11.61
CA GLN A 154 12.01 9.73 -10.87
C GLN A 154 10.66 9.74 -11.62
N HIS A 155 9.59 9.38 -10.93
CA HIS A 155 8.23 9.50 -11.46
C HIS A 155 7.81 10.97 -11.59
N SER A 156 6.86 11.27 -12.47
CA SER A 156 6.25 12.60 -12.55
C SER A 156 5.21 12.80 -11.44
N PHE A 157 5.00 14.04 -10.99
CA PHE A 157 3.85 14.41 -10.15
C PHE A 157 2.48 14.15 -10.80
N ARG A 158 2.44 13.87 -12.11
CA ARG A 158 1.21 13.48 -12.81
C ARG A 158 0.88 12.00 -12.65
N PHE A 159 1.85 11.19 -12.25
CA PHE A 159 1.82 9.73 -12.25
C PHE A 159 2.11 9.16 -10.86
N ASN A 160 1.59 9.83 -9.84
CA ASN A 160 1.58 9.37 -8.46
C ASN A 160 0.24 9.71 -7.79
N GLY A 161 0.04 9.13 -6.62
CA GLY A 161 -1.11 9.41 -5.77
C GLY A 161 -0.96 8.78 -4.39
N LEU A 162 -2.01 8.91 -3.61
CA LEU A 162 -2.16 8.26 -2.32
C LEU A 162 -3.64 7.98 -2.08
N GLU A 163 -3.91 6.92 -1.34
CA GLU A 163 -5.23 6.56 -0.84
C GLU A 163 -5.11 6.14 0.63
N TYR A 164 -6.20 6.30 1.38
CA TYR A 164 -6.29 5.77 2.73
C TYR A 164 -7.13 4.50 2.71
N ILE A 165 -6.63 3.44 3.34
CA ILE A 165 -7.32 2.16 3.46
C ILE A 165 -7.50 1.79 4.93
N VAL A 166 -8.42 0.86 5.21
CA VAL A 166 -8.40 0.10 6.46
C VAL A 166 -7.92 -1.30 6.13
N LEU A 167 -6.84 -1.78 6.76
CA LEU A 167 -6.25 -3.08 6.47
C LEU A 167 -7.14 -4.23 7.00
N SER A 168 -8.25 -4.48 6.33
CA SER A 168 -9.30 -5.45 6.68
C SER A 168 -9.76 -6.18 5.44
N GLU A 169 -10.08 -7.47 5.53
CA GLU A 169 -10.62 -8.25 4.40
C GLU A 169 -12.03 -7.83 4.01
N ASN A 170 -12.73 -7.07 4.87
CA ASN A 170 -14.06 -6.53 4.59
C ASN A 170 -14.04 -5.15 3.95
N TYR A 171 -12.86 -4.57 3.74
CA TYR A 171 -12.72 -3.25 3.16
C TYR A 171 -12.89 -3.30 1.64
N GLU A 172 -13.82 -2.53 1.10
CA GLU A 172 -13.91 -2.26 -0.33
C GLU A 172 -14.23 -0.78 -0.48
N ASP A 173 -13.26 0.00 -0.97
CA ASP A 173 -13.56 1.30 -1.57
C ASP A 173 -13.58 1.14 -3.08
N LYS A 174 -14.53 1.80 -3.74
CA LYS A 174 -14.67 1.80 -5.20
C LYS A 174 -14.14 3.08 -5.82
N ASN A 175 -13.38 3.88 -5.05
CA ASN A 175 -12.88 5.18 -5.47
C ASN A 175 -14.04 6.07 -5.94
N ASN A 176 -15.14 6.03 -5.17
CA ASN A 176 -16.25 6.97 -5.33
C ASN A 176 -15.94 8.33 -4.67
N ASP A 177 -14.82 8.39 -3.95
CA ASP A 177 -14.19 9.57 -3.39
C ASP A 177 -12.93 9.88 -4.19
N GLU A 178 -12.84 11.12 -4.67
CA GLU A 178 -11.82 11.56 -5.61
C GLU A 178 -10.42 11.51 -4.96
N ARG A 179 -9.36 11.34 -5.78
CA ARG A 179 -7.94 11.56 -5.41
C ARG A 179 -7.80 12.60 -4.28
N PHE A 180 -7.22 12.19 -3.15
CA PHE A 180 -7.01 13.00 -1.94
C PHE A 180 -8.23 13.19 -1.01
N VAL A 181 -9.32 12.47 -1.22
CA VAL A 181 -10.44 12.37 -0.30
C VAL A 181 -10.38 11.00 0.38
N TYR A 182 -10.64 10.97 1.69
CA TYR A 182 -10.73 9.76 2.49
C TYR A 182 -12.12 9.14 2.29
N GLY A 183 -12.20 7.80 2.28
CA GLY A 183 -13.42 6.98 2.15
C GLY A 183 -14.57 7.41 3.08
N PRO A 184 -15.72 6.72 3.10
CA PRO A 184 -17.08 7.22 3.44
C PRO A 184 -17.30 8.04 4.73
N TRP A 185 -16.31 8.11 5.61
CA TRP A 185 -16.27 8.86 6.86
C TRP A 185 -16.11 10.38 6.71
N MET A 186 -15.65 10.91 5.56
CA MET A 186 -15.64 12.37 5.32
C MET A 186 -16.97 12.90 4.78
N VAL A 187 -17.89 12.03 4.32
CA VAL A 187 -19.23 12.44 3.89
C VAL A 187 -20.25 12.43 5.06
N GLN A 188 -19.90 11.87 6.23
CA GLN A 188 -20.61 12.15 7.50
C GLN A 188 -20.06 13.41 8.19
N LYS A 189 -20.21 14.54 7.50
CA LYS A 189 -20.08 15.91 8.04
C LYS A 189 -20.78 16.00 9.42
N TRP A 190 -20.04 16.42 10.46
CA TRP A 190 -20.58 16.78 11.80
C TRP A 190 -21.06 15.66 12.75
N GLN A 191 -20.56 14.43 12.65
CA GLN A 191 -20.88 13.37 13.63
C GLN A 191 -19.70 12.81 14.45
N ASN A 192 -18.46 13.21 14.16
CA ASN A 192 -17.27 12.77 14.90
C ASN A 192 -16.95 13.58 16.17
N VAL A 193 -17.95 14.16 16.84
CA VAL A 193 -17.73 14.80 18.15
C VAL A 193 -17.30 13.77 19.22
N LYS A 194 -17.63 12.48 19.05
CA LYS A 194 -17.34 11.45 20.06
C LYS A 194 -15.92 10.86 20.06
N TRP A 195 -15.23 10.82 18.92
CA TRP A 195 -13.87 10.27 18.87
C TRP A 195 -12.84 11.17 19.58
N TYR A 196 -12.99 12.49 19.43
CA TYR A 196 -12.15 13.48 20.10
C TYR A 196 -12.37 13.50 21.63
N GLU A 197 -13.56 13.15 22.10
CA GLU A 197 -13.87 13.05 23.54
C GLU A 197 -13.29 11.79 24.20
N GLU A 198 -13.06 10.70 23.45
CA GLU A 198 -12.67 9.39 24.01
C GLU A 198 -11.15 9.15 24.02
N TYR A 199 -10.39 9.75 23.10
CA TYR A 199 -8.96 9.42 22.92
C TYR A 199 -7.99 10.60 23.08
N GLY A 200 -8.48 11.84 23.21
CA GLY A 200 -7.67 13.04 23.42
C GLY A 200 -6.76 13.42 22.23
N ASP A 201 -6.43 14.70 22.13
CA ASP A 201 -5.42 15.16 21.17
C ASP A 201 -4.04 14.59 21.55
N PRO A 202 -3.29 13.97 20.62
CA PRO A 202 -1.87 13.78 20.85
C PRO A 202 -1.23 15.17 20.96
N GLU A 203 -0.61 15.47 22.10
CA GLU A 203 0.14 16.72 22.26
C GLU A 203 1.17 16.83 21.13
N PRO A 204 1.18 17.94 20.36
CA PRO A 204 2.20 18.13 19.35
C PRO A 204 3.58 18.17 20.05
N PRO A 205 4.59 17.42 19.56
CA PRO A 205 5.93 17.53 20.11
C PRO A 205 6.39 18.98 19.97
N GLY A 206 6.75 19.59 21.11
CA GLY A 206 7.10 21.00 21.21
C GLY A 206 8.23 21.39 20.25
N GLN A 207 7.87 22.02 19.14
CA GLN A 207 8.82 22.64 18.23
C GLN A 207 9.07 24.07 18.68
N THR A 208 10.22 24.30 19.31
CA THR A 208 10.81 25.63 19.42
C THR A 208 11.51 25.95 18.10
N TYR A 209 11.04 26.95 17.36
CA TYR A 209 11.77 27.51 16.22
C TYR A 209 12.87 28.44 16.74
N PRO A 210 14.13 28.31 16.27
CA PRO A 210 15.13 29.36 16.47
C PRO A 210 14.84 30.55 15.54
N GLU A 211 15.03 31.77 16.08
CA GLU A 211 14.90 33.07 15.41
C GLU A 211 15.81 33.22 14.18
#